data_AF-A0A2V8G6U0-F1
#
_entry.id   AF-A0A2V8G6U0-F1
#
_cell.length_a   1.000
_cell.length_b   1.000
_cell.length_c   1.000
_cell.angle_alpha   90.00
_cell.angle_beta   90.00
_cell.angle_gamma   90.00
#
_symmetry.space_group_name_H-M   'P 1'
#
loop_
_entity.id
_entity.type
_entity.pdbx_description
1 polymer ?
#
loop_
_entity_poly.entity_id
_entity_poly.type
_entity_poly.pdbx_seq_one_letter_code
_entity_poly.pdbx_strand_id
1 'polypeptide(L)'
;MQLDGGAYEVRAAADNHIRVTLSGNTGNANVELTASGTRADVKVKDTPHNNFHATIEVPKAADYVIRLTGGDLVVAAITGNKDVESYGGNMTIAVGDPNDYSSVDASVKAGDIDAGVFGGSKSGLLQHFTWSGPGKYTLRANLGAGNLVLRSK
;
A
#
# COMPACT_ATOMS: atom_id res chain seq x y z
N MET A 1 5.87 7.73 -0.40
CA MET A 1 4.65 8.22 -1.05
C MET A 1 3.76 8.83 0.01
N GLN A 2 3.27 10.05 -0.22
CA GLN A 2 2.33 10.76 0.65
C GLN A 2 1.07 11.04 -0.17
N LEU A 3 -0.04 10.44 0.20
CA LEU A 3 -1.24 10.37 -0.65
C LEU A 3 -2.44 10.94 0.11
N ASP A 4 -3.09 11.96 -0.43
CA ASP A 4 -4.38 12.45 0.07
C ASP A 4 -5.51 11.45 -0.21
N GLY A 5 -6.73 11.75 0.23
CA GLY A 5 -7.85 10.83 0.17
C GLY A 5 -8.23 10.38 -1.25
N GLY A 6 -8.56 9.10 -1.45
CA GLY A 6 -9.02 8.60 -2.74
C GLY A 6 -8.78 7.11 -2.97
N ALA A 7 -8.91 6.68 -4.22
CA ALA A 7 -8.62 5.30 -4.62
C ALA A 7 -7.27 5.22 -5.36
N TYR A 8 -6.38 4.37 -4.87
CA TYR A 8 -5.03 4.22 -5.39
C TYR A 8 -4.73 2.78 -5.77
N GLU A 9 -4.13 2.59 -6.94
CA GLU A 9 -3.51 1.33 -7.35
C GLU A 9 -2.01 1.54 -7.48
N VAL A 10 -1.21 0.81 -6.70
CA VAL A 10 0.25 0.78 -6.85
C VAL A 10 0.64 -0.53 -7.51
N ARG A 11 1.27 -0.45 -8.68
CA ARG A 11 1.60 -1.64 -9.48
C ARG A 11 2.99 -1.59 -10.07
N ALA A 12 3.49 -2.76 -10.44
CA ALA A 12 4.77 -2.86 -11.13
C ALA A 12 4.68 -2.28 -12.55
N ALA A 13 5.62 -1.41 -12.88
CA ALA A 13 5.90 -0.94 -14.22
C ALA A 13 6.46 -2.06 -15.10
N ALA A 14 6.26 -1.95 -16.42
CA ALA A 14 6.83 -2.90 -17.38
C ALA A 14 8.36 -2.83 -17.42
N ASP A 15 8.90 -1.64 -17.22
CA ASP A 15 10.30 -1.23 -17.24
C ASP A 15 10.65 -0.40 -15.99
N ASN A 16 11.88 0.12 -15.90
CA ASN A 16 12.37 0.80 -14.71
C ASN A 16 11.98 2.29 -14.68
N HIS A 17 10.68 2.57 -14.48
CA HIS A 17 10.18 3.93 -14.36
C HIS A 17 9.21 4.09 -13.19
N ILE A 18 8.92 5.34 -12.86
CA ILE A 18 7.82 5.72 -11.99
C ILE A 18 6.86 6.59 -12.78
N ARG A 19 5.59 6.21 -12.81
CA ARG A 19 4.53 6.98 -13.47
C ARG A 19 3.35 7.10 -12.53
N VAL A 20 2.81 8.31 -12.43
CA VAL A 20 1.55 8.57 -11.75
C VAL A 20 0.53 8.94 -12.81
N THR A 21 -0.57 8.18 -12.89
CA THR A 21 -1.67 8.44 -13.82
C THR A 21 -2.90 8.77 -12.99
N LEU A 22 -3.40 9.99 -13.11
CA LEU A 22 -4.65 10.41 -12.50
C LEU A 22 -5.83 10.04 -13.40
N SER A 23 -6.95 9.62 -12.82
CA SER A 23 -8.18 9.32 -13.55
C SER A 23 -9.42 9.58 -12.68
N GLY A 24 -10.60 9.44 -13.30
CA GLY A 24 -11.86 9.84 -12.67
C GLY A 24 -12.00 11.36 -12.57
N ASN A 25 -12.50 11.85 -11.44
CA ASN A 25 -12.53 13.28 -11.15
C ASN A 25 -11.18 13.71 -10.57
N THR A 26 -10.38 14.42 -11.36
CA THR A 26 -9.06 14.89 -10.90
C THR A 26 -9.13 16.23 -10.17
N GLY A 27 -10.19 17.02 -10.32
CA GLY A 27 -10.32 18.34 -9.67
C GLY A 27 -9.03 19.17 -9.76
N ASN A 28 -8.56 19.63 -8.60
CA ASN A 28 -7.29 20.36 -8.44
C ASN A 28 -6.12 19.45 -8.02
N ALA A 29 -6.27 18.14 -8.15
CA ALA A 29 -5.29 17.19 -7.66
C ALA A 29 -3.91 17.50 -8.26
N ASN A 30 -2.93 17.59 -7.38
CA ASN A 30 -1.56 17.90 -7.73
C ASN A 30 -0.67 16.70 -7.46
N VAL A 31 0.21 16.39 -8.42
CA VAL A 31 1.22 15.34 -8.28
C VAL A 31 2.60 15.97 -8.26
N GLU A 32 3.33 15.78 -7.16
CA GLU A 32 4.75 16.06 -7.08
C GLU A 32 5.50 14.72 -7.18
N LEU A 33 6.32 14.56 -8.22
CA LEU A 33 7.23 13.43 -8.38
C LEU A 33 8.65 13.96 -8.47
N THR A 34 9.49 13.60 -7.51
CA THR A 34 10.93 13.86 -7.55
C THR A 34 11.68 12.53 -7.54
N ALA A 35 12.76 12.45 -8.32
CA ALA A 35 13.61 11.27 -8.39
C ALA A 35 15.09 11.69 -8.29
N SER A 36 15.85 10.97 -7.48
CA SER A 36 17.28 11.17 -7.30
C SER A 36 17.96 9.81 -7.06
N GLY A 37 18.80 9.39 -7.99
CA GLY A 37 19.45 8.09 -7.95
C GLY A 37 18.44 6.95 -7.87
N THR A 38 18.51 6.16 -6.79
CA THR A 38 17.63 5.00 -6.53
C THR A 38 16.38 5.35 -5.70
N ARG A 39 16.19 6.63 -5.36
CA ARG A 39 15.07 7.09 -4.55
C ARG A 39 14.13 7.97 -5.37
N ALA A 40 12.84 7.81 -5.13
CA ALA A 40 11.84 8.77 -5.58
C ALA A 40 10.83 9.07 -4.48
N ASP A 41 10.32 10.28 -4.49
CA ASP A 41 9.27 10.74 -3.60
C ASP A 41 8.06 11.16 -4.46
N VAL A 42 6.92 10.53 -4.16
CA VAL A 42 5.62 10.83 -4.79
C VAL A 42 4.74 11.49 -3.74
N LYS A 43 4.15 12.63 -4.07
CA LYS A 43 3.07 13.24 -3.31
C LYS A 43 1.87 13.47 -4.21
N VAL A 44 0.68 13.10 -3.74
CA VAL A 44 -0.59 13.38 -4.40
C VAL A 44 -1.43 14.19 -3.41
N LYS A 45 -1.78 15.41 -3.78
CA LYS A 45 -2.43 16.41 -2.90
C LYS A 45 -3.68 16.98 -3.53
N ASP A 46 -4.50 17.64 -2.72
CA ASP A 46 -5.67 18.40 -3.14
C ASP A 46 -6.67 17.55 -3.94
N THR A 47 -6.77 16.27 -3.56
CA THR A 47 -7.64 15.31 -4.22
C THR A 47 -9.10 15.61 -3.92
N PRO A 48 -10.00 15.54 -4.92
CA PRO A 48 -11.43 15.72 -4.65
C PRO A 48 -11.99 14.51 -3.89
N HIS A 49 -12.97 14.77 -3.02
CA HIS A 49 -13.59 13.73 -2.17
C HIS A 49 -14.53 12.77 -2.94
N ASN A 50 -14.71 12.95 -4.25
CA ASN A 50 -15.61 12.13 -5.07
C ASN A 50 -14.91 11.59 -6.32
N ASN A 51 -14.87 10.26 -6.44
CA ASN A 51 -14.42 9.56 -7.65
C ASN A 51 -13.00 9.93 -8.14
N PHE A 52 -12.08 10.27 -7.22
CA PHE A 52 -10.66 10.42 -7.54
C PHE A 52 -9.97 9.05 -7.56
N HIS A 53 -9.23 8.80 -8.64
CA HIS A 53 -8.45 7.57 -8.82
C HIS A 53 -7.03 7.90 -9.27
N ALA A 54 -6.03 7.17 -8.77
CA ALA A 54 -4.67 7.27 -9.26
C ALA A 54 -3.99 5.90 -9.35
N THR A 55 -3.32 5.66 -10.47
CA THR A 55 -2.42 4.51 -10.64
C THR A 55 -0.98 4.98 -10.51
N ILE A 56 -0.21 4.38 -9.62
CA ILE A 56 1.21 4.63 -9.41
C ILE A 56 1.98 3.39 -9.87
N GLU A 57 2.68 3.51 -10.99
CA GLU A 57 3.57 2.48 -11.52
C GLU A 57 4.95 2.70 -10.91
N VAL A 58 5.57 1.63 -10.40
CA VAL A 58 6.92 1.62 -9.81
C VAL A 58 7.74 0.44 -10.34
N PRO A 59 9.08 0.44 -10.24
CA PRO A 59 9.88 -0.73 -10.62
C PRO A 59 9.42 -2.02 -9.95
N LYS A 60 9.50 -3.16 -10.67
CA LYS A 60 9.10 -4.49 -10.18
C LYS A 60 9.73 -4.90 -8.85
N ALA A 61 10.95 -4.41 -8.59
CA ALA A 61 11.66 -4.57 -7.34
C ALA A 61 11.95 -3.18 -6.75
N ALA A 62 11.24 -2.83 -5.69
CA ALA A 62 11.39 -1.55 -5.01
C ALA A 62 10.88 -1.67 -3.57
N ASP A 63 11.64 -1.08 -2.65
CA ASP A 63 11.15 -0.83 -1.30
C ASP A 63 10.22 0.39 -1.35
N TYR A 64 9.07 0.32 -0.68
CA TYR A 64 8.14 1.44 -0.65
C TYR A 64 7.61 1.75 0.74
N VAL A 65 7.43 3.05 0.96
CA VAL A 65 6.75 3.61 2.12
C VAL A 65 5.55 4.39 1.61
N ILE A 66 4.34 4.01 2.01
CA ILE A 66 3.09 4.65 1.62
C ILE A 66 2.39 5.18 2.87
N ARG A 67 1.99 6.44 2.85
CA ARG A 67 1.13 7.08 3.84
C ARG A 67 -0.10 7.61 3.09
N LEU A 68 -1.27 7.09 3.43
CA LEU A 68 -2.54 7.45 2.82
C LEU A 68 -3.46 8.11 3.85
N THR A 69 -4.01 9.27 3.52
CA THR A 69 -4.96 9.98 4.38
C THR A 69 -6.28 9.23 4.54
N GLY A 70 -6.73 8.52 3.50
CA GLY A 70 -7.87 7.59 3.61
C GLY A 70 -8.45 7.20 2.24
N GLY A 71 -9.26 6.15 2.21
CA GLY A 71 -9.84 5.60 0.99
C GLY A 71 -9.29 4.21 0.68
N ASP A 72 -9.30 3.84 -0.58
CA ASP A 72 -8.97 2.48 -1.01
C ASP A 72 -7.54 2.44 -1.58
N LEU A 73 -6.75 1.47 -1.10
CA LEU A 73 -5.40 1.23 -1.57
C LEU A 73 -5.24 -0.23 -1.97
N VAL A 74 -4.90 -0.45 -3.24
CA VAL A 74 -4.50 -1.75 -3.75
C VAL A 74 -3.03 -1.68 -4.14
N VAL A 75 -2.20 -2.53 -3.55
CA VAL A 75 -0.80 -2.68 -3.94
C VAL A 75 -0.62 -4.06 -4.55
N ALA A 76 -0.26 -4.11 -5.82
CA ALA A 76 0.04 -5.35 -6.53
C ALA A 76 1.37 -5.96 -6.04
N ALA A 77 1.67 -7.17 -6.52
CA ALA A 77 2.89 -7.88 -6.16
C ALA A 77 4.12 -7.13 -6.70
N ILE A 78 4.78 -6.39 -5.81
CA ILE A 78 6.06 -5.70 -6.02
C ILE A 78 7.04 -6.27 -5.00
N THR A 79 8.21 -6.71 -5.47
CA THR A 79 9.23 -7.31 -4.60
C THR A 79 9.95 -6.21 -3.81
N GLY A 80 10.11 -6.40 -2.50
CA GLY A 80 10.81 -5.43 -1.65
C GLY A 80 10.20 -5.32 -0.25
N ASN A 81 10.82 -4.49 0.59
CA ASN A 81 10.28 -4.08 1.87
C ASN A 81 9.03 -3.20 1.67
N LYS A 82 8.03 -3.42 2.51
CA LYS A 82 6.73 -2.75 2.43
C LYS A 82 6.43 -2.08 3.75
N ASP A 83 6.13 -0.79 3.69
CA ASP A 83 5.66 -0.03 4.85
C ASP A 83 4.46 0.82 4.43
N VAL A 84 3.26 0.41 4.85
CA VAL A 84 2.00 1.01 4.40
C VAL A 84 1.19 1.44 5.60
N GLU A 85 0.73 2.68 5.59
CA GLU A 85 -0.15 3.22 6.62
C GLU A 85 -1.32 3.96 5.96
N SER A 86 -2.53 3.72 6.45
CA SER A 86 -3.73 4.49 6.08
C SER A 86 -4.56 4.82 7.31
N TYR A 87 -5.15 6.02 7.38
CA TYR A 87 -6.06 6.34 8.48
C TYR A 87 -7.40 5.61 8.37
N GLY A 88 -7.87 5.31 7.16
CA GLY A 88 -9.08 4.51 7.00
C GLY A 88 -9.47 4.20 5.57
N GLY A 89 -10.43 3.29 5.41
CA GLY A 89 -10.85 2.71 4.13
C GLY A 89 -10.38 1.25 3.99
N ASN A 90 -10.13 0.79 2.77
CA ASN A 90 -9.70 -0.59 2.53
C ASN A 90 -8.28 -0.65 1.98
N MET A 91 -7.48 -1.57 2.50
CA MET A 91 -6.11 -1.80 2.05
C MET A 91 -5.96 -3.25 1.62
N THR A 92 -5.53 -3.48 0.39
CA THR A 92 -5.16 -4.81 -0.11
C THR A 92 -3.71 -4.79 -0.57
N ILE A 93 -2.88 -5.65 0.01
CA ILE A 93 -1.46 -5.78 -0.37
C ILE A 93 -1.22 -7.19 -0.87
N ALA A 94 -0.85 -7.31 -2.14
CA ALA A 94 -0.32 -8.54 -2.69
C ALA A 94 1.15 -8.69 -2.30
N VAL A 95 1.47 -9.77 -1.59
CA VAL A 95 2.79 -10.03 -1.02
C VAL A 95 3.69 -10.86 -1.95
N GLY A 96 3.13 -11.51 -2.98
CA GLY A 96 3.86 -12.44 -3.83
C GLY A 96 4.05 -13.79 -3.13
N ASP A 97 5.30 -14.21 -2.93
CA ASP A 97 5.63 -15.39 -2.13
C ASP A 97 5.75 -15.00 -0.65
N PRO A 98 4.92 -15.54 0.26
CA PRO A 98 5.06 -15.31 1.70
C PRO A 98 6.46 -15.63 2.26
N ASN A 99 7.19 -16.57 1.65
CA ASN A 99 8.53 -16.97 2.10
C ASN A 99 9.61 -15.93 1.80
N ASP A 100 9.32 -14.91 1.00
CA ASP A 100 10.24 -13.80 0.74
C ASP A 100 10.40 -12.86 1.96
N TYR A 101 9.52 -12.97 2.96
CA TYR A 101 9.51 -12.11 4.14
C TYR A 101 10.19 -12.78 5.35
N SER A 102 11.00 -12.01 6.06
CA SER A 102 11.52 -12.35 7.39
C SER A 102 10.51 -12.03 8.48
N SER A 103 9.72 -10.97 8.29
CA SER A 103 8.69 -10.54 9.24
C SER A 103 7.52 -9.81 8.59
N VAL A 104 6.36 -9.98 9.21
CA VAL A 104 5.12 -9.27 8.89
C VAL A 104 4.56 -8.72 10.19
N ASP A 105 4.18 -7.45 10.18
CA ASP A 105 3.50 -6.76 11.27
C ASP A 105 2.32 -5.98 10.66
N ALA A 106 1.10 -6.40 11.00
CA ALA A 106 -0.13 -5.83 10.46
C ALA A 106 -1.06 -5.43 11.59
N SER A 107 -1.52 -4.18 11.63
CA SER A 107 -2.45 -3.70 12.65
C SER A 107 -3.63 -2.94 12.07
N VAL A 108 -4.80 -3.09 12.70
CA VAL A 108 -6.04 -2.37 12.39
C VAL A 108 -6.63 -1.88 13.70
N LYS A 109 -6.87 -0.57 13.86
CA LYS A 109 -7.46 -0.06 15.12
C LYS A 109 -8.94 -0.40 15.24
N ALA A 110 -9.69 -0.36 14.15
CA ALA A 110 -11.10 -0.74 14.12
C ALA A 110 -11.48 -1.39 12.78
N GLY A 111 -11.78 -2.68 12.79
CA GLY A 111 -12.15 -3.45 11.59
C GLY A 111 -11.37 -4.76 11.51
N ASP A 112 -11.05 -5.17 10.29
CA ASP A 112 -10.63 -6.55 10.02
C ASP A 112 -9.23 -6.63 9.41
N ILE A 113 -8.46 -7.63 9.85
CA ILE A 113 -7.21 -8.07 9.23
C ILE A 113 -7.44 -9.46 8.65
N ASP A 114 -7.33 -9.59 7.34
CA ASP A 114 -7.18 -10.89 6.69
C ASP A 114 -5.73 -11.07 6.24
N ALA A 115 -4.99 -11.96 6.89
CA ALA A 115 -3.63 -12.33 6.52
C ALA A 115 -3.54 -13.83 6.24
N GLY A 116 -4.57 -14.41 5.63
CA GLY A 116 -4.68 -15.86 5.39
C GLY A 116 -3.47 -16.48 4.67
N VAL A 117 -2.75 -15.72 3.84
CA VAL A 117 -1.51 -16.18 3.19
C VAL A 117 -0.34 -16.42 4.14
N PHE A 118 -0.41 -15.85 5.33
CA PHE A 118 0.50 -16.11 6.46
C PHE A 118 -0.16 -16.97 7.55
N GLY A 119 -1.35 -17.52 7.28
CA GLY A 119 -2.05 -18.44 8.17
C GLY A 119 -2.87 -17.80 9.29
N GLY A 120 -3.28 -16.54 9.18
CA GLY A 120 -4.12 -15.92 10.22
C GLY A 120 -5.02 -14.78 9.75
N SER A 121 -6.17 -14.64 10.40
CA SER A 121 -7.11 -13.53 10.19
C SER A 121 -7.69 -13.11 11.55
N LYS A 122 -8.04 -11.83 11.72
CA LYS A 122 -8.53 -11.22 12.96
C LYS A 122 -9.59 -10.15 12.65
N SER A 123 -10.51 -9.92 13.58
CA SER A 123 -11.59 -8.93 13.45
C SER A 123 -11.87 -8.27 14.81
N GLY A 124 -12.16 -6.96 14.82
CA GLY A 124 -12.56 -6.23 16.03
C GLY A 124 -11.82 -4.91 16.25
N LEU A 125 -11.55 -4.57 17.52
CA LEU A 125 -10.81 -3.36 17.92
C LEU A 125 -9.36 -3.68 18.26
N LEU A 126 -8.43 -2.81 17.86
CA LEU A 126 -6.99 -2.92 18.11
C LEU A 126 -6.40 -4.27 17.67
N GLN A 127 -6.81 -4.73 16.49
CA GLN A 127 -6.34 -5.98 15.92
C GLN A 127 -4.87 -5.85 15.52
N HIS A 128 -4.09 -6.89 15.82
CA HIS A 128 -2.67 -6.97 15.51
C HIS A 128 -2.31 -8.40 15.11
N PHE A 129 -1.63 -8.54 13.99
CA PHE A 129 -1.12 -9.80 13.45
C PHE A 129 0.38 -9.68 13.24
N THR A 130 1.11 -10.67 13.71
CA THR A 130 2.56 -10.78 13.49
C THR A 130 2.89 -12.15 12.94
N TRP A 131 3.90 -12.20 12.06
CA TRP A 131 4.41 -13.43 11.49
C TRP A 131 5.91 -13.30 11.22
N SER A 132 6.63 -14.43 11.18
CA SER A 132 8.06 -14.49 10.89
C SER A 132 8.38 -15.66 9.97
N GLY A 133 9.41 -15.50 9.14
CA GLY A 133 9.74 -16.44 8.07
C GLY A 133 11.22 -16.43 7.67
N PRO A 134 11.59 -17.24 6.65
CA PRO A 134 12.97 -17.43 6.22
C PRO A 134 13.48 -16.31 5.28
N GLY A 135 12.61 -15.40 4.86
CA GLY A 135 12.90 -14.43 3.83
C GLY A 135 13.80 -13.28 4.27
N LYS A 136 13.91 -12.27 3.42
CA LYS A 136 14.77 -11.09 3.66
C LYS A 136 14.02 -9.77 3.72
N TYR A 137 12.77 -9.73 3.25
CA TYR A 137 11.97 -8.51 3.25
C TYR A 137 11.10 -8.39 4.49
N THR A 138 10.67 -7.18 4.80
CA THR A 138 9.74 -6.89 5.89
C THR A 138 8.45 -6.29 5.34
N LEU A 139 7.32 -6.62 5.98
CA LEU A 139 6.01 -6.02 5.68
C LEU A 139 5.46 -5.38 6.95
N ARG A 140 5.26 -4.07 6.93
CA ARG A 140 4.49 -3.34 7.95
C ARG A 140 3.25 -2.73 7.32
N ALA A 141 2.09 -3.02 7.90
CA ALA A 141 0.82 -2.50 7.42
C ALA A 141 -0.05 -2.01 8.58
N ASN A 142 -0.37 -0.72 8.61
CA ASN A 142 -1.16 -0.11 9.67
C ASN A 142 -2.40 0.55 9.09
N LEU A 143 -3.57 0.22 9.62
CA LEU A 143 -4.83 0.82 9.23
C LEU A 143 -5.57 1.37 10.46
N GLY A 144 -6.05 2.61 10.38
CA GLY A 144 -6.90 3.16 11.43
C GLY A 144 -8.25 2.44 11.47
N ALA A 145 -9.10 2.65 10.47
CA ALA A 145 -10.42 2.03 10.42
C ALA A 145 -10.75 1.42 9.05
N GLY A 146 -11.25 0.19 9.03
CA GLY A 146 -11.67 -0.53 7.83
C GLY A 146 -10.99 -1.90 7.69
N ASN A 147 -10.74 -2.34 6.47
CA ASN A 147 -10.28 -3.71 6.20
C ASN A 147 -8.88 -3.74 5.62
N LEU A 148 -8.00 -4.55 6.20
CA LEU A 148 -6.65 -4.82 5.72
C LEU A 148 -6.57 -6.27 5.24
N VAL A 149 -6.21 -6.47 3.98
CA VAL A 149 -6.06 -7.80 3.37
C VAL A 149 -4.63 -7.99 2.85
N LEU A 150 -3.97 -9.04 3.30
CA LEU A 150 -2.71 -9.54 2.75
C LEU A 150 -3.01 -10.80 1.93
N ARG A 151 -2.66 -10.76 0.64
CA ARG A 151 -2.93 -11.86 -0.31
C ARG A 151 -1.71 -12.19 -1.16
N SER A 152 -1.74 -13.31 -1.88
CA SER A 152 -0.57 -13.76 -2.67
C SER A 152 -0.48 -13.02 -4.01
N LYS A 153 -1.61 -12.85 -4.70
CA LYS A 153 -1.74 -12.15 -5.99
C LYS A 153 -3.02 -11.31 -6.00
#